data_AF-A0A453GIL3-F1
#
_entry.id   AF-A0A453GIL3-F1
#
_cell.length_a   1.000
_cell.length_b   1.000
_cell.length_c   1.000
_cell.angle_alpha   90.00
_cell.angle_beta   90.00
_cell.angle_gamma   90.00
#
_symmetry.space_group_name_H-M   'P 1'
#
loop_
_entity.id
_entity.type
_entity.pdbx_description
1 polymer ?
#
loop_
_entity_poly.entity_id
_entity_poly.type
_entity_poly.pdbx_seq_one_letter_code
_entity_poly.pdbx_strand_id
1 'polypeptide(L)'
;MNGFRYHVQSRDRHLCTQNSGVAVLSEQGDNGNTVEYYGILTEIVELQYLGGRRVTLFRCNWIDVFDKEHGMKKDNKHGIISLNLHRLLLTYEPFVLASQVSQVFFVKDNLIKGWHAVVKNPSRHAYSVRHGQSDDEASEAEPDNGDEDDLLQNSTSTSRRKRTT
;
A
#
# COMPACT_ATOMS: atom_id res chain seq x y z
N MET A 1 12.56 -14.43 -9.31
CA MET A 1 13.23 -13.15 -8.98
C MET A 1 12.81 -12.73 -7.58
N ASN A 2 13.71 -12.11 -6.79
CA ASN A 2 13.37 -11.42 -5.54
C ASN A 2 12.56 -12.26 -4.51
N GLY A 3 12.82 -13.58 -4.44
CA GLY A 3 12.08 -14.50 -3.57
C GLY A 3 10.71 -14.95 -4.11
N PHE A 4 10.31 -14.50 -5.30
CA PHE A 4 9.08 -14.90 -5.98
C PHE A 4 9.35 -15.86 -7.14
N ARG A 5 8.41 -16.79 -7.30
CA ARG A 5 8.31 -17.66 -8.46
C ARG A 5 7.21 -17.11 -9.36
N TYR A 6 7.57 -16.76 -10.59
CA TYR A 6 6.63 -16.29 -11.61
C TYR A 6 6.29 -17.40 -12.59
N HIS A 7 5.05 -17.45 -13.04
CA HIS A 7 4.59 -18.37 -14.07
C HIS A 7 3.80 -17.63 -15.14
N VAL A 8 4.01 -18.01 -16.40
CA VAL A 8 3.18 -17.52 -17.49
C VAL A 8 1.75 -18.01 -17.32
N GLN A 9 0.77 -17.19 -17.69
CA GLN A 9 -0.66 -17.44 -17.49
C GLN A 9 -1.11 -18.82 -18.00
N SER A 10 -0.56 -19.28 -19.13
CA SER A 10 -0.90 -20.59 -19.72
C SER A 10 -0.54 -21.75 -18.79
N ARG A 11 0.59 -21.68 -18.10
CA ARG A 11 0.99 -22.66 -17.09
C ARG A 11 0.17 -22.49 -15.81
N ASP A 12 0.02 -21.24 -15.37
CA ASP A 12 -0.59 -20.88 -14.09
C ASP A 12 -2.07 -21.27 -14.00
N ARG A 13 -2.80 -21.21 -15.11
CA ARG A 13 -4.23 -21.61 -15.22
C ARG A 13 -4.52 -23.05 -14.76
N HIS A 14 -3.52 -23.92 -14.81
CA HIS A 14 -3.65 -25.34 -14.45
C HIS A 14 -3.18 -25.63 -13.02
N LEU A 15 -2.79 -24.60 -12.26
CA LEU A 15 -2.28 -24.73 -10.90
C LEU A 15 -3.27 -24.17 -9.88
N CYS A 16 -3.13 -24.62 -8.63
CA CYS A 16 -3.91 -24.08 -7.51
C CYS A 16 -3.41 -22.70 -7.06
N THR A 17 -2.17 -22.34 -7.41
CA THR A 17 -1.54 -21.07 -7.04
C THR A 17 -1.51 -20.13 -8.24
N GLN A 18 -1.77 -18.84 -8.03
CA GLN A 18 -1.68 -17.82 -9.06
C GLN A 18 -0.35 -17.06 -8.97
N ASN A 19 0.58 -17.31 -9.88
CA ASN A 19 1.89 -16.68 -9.94
C ASN A 19 2.10 -15.83 -11.22
N SER A 20 1.06 -15.60 -12.01
CA SER A 20 1.13 -14.81 -13.25
C SER A 20 0.75 -13.33 -13.10
N GLY A 21 0.26 -12.89 -11.94
CA GLY A 21 -0.11 -11.50 -11.73
C GLY A 21 1.11 -10.63 -11.45
N VAL A 22 1.18 -9.50 -12.14
CA VAL A 22 2.29 -8.54 -12.02
C VAL A 22 1.78 -7.13 -11.75
N ALA A 23 2.53 -6.37 -10.96
CA ALA A 23 2.34 -4.93 -10.81
C ALA A 23 3.67 -4.18 -10.94
N VAL A 24 3.61 -3.02 -11.58
CA VAL A 24 4.75 -2.13 -11.83
C VAL A 24 4.36 -0.73 -11.42
N LEU A 25 5.18 -0.13 -10.56
CA LEU A 25 5.04 1.27 -10.20
C LEU A 25 5.80 2.10 -11.24
N SER A 26 5.14 3.08 -11.86
CA SER A 26 5.80 4.00 -12.77
C SER A 26 6.84 4.82 -12.03
N GLU A 27 7.80 5.38 -12.76
CA GLU A 27 8.57 6.49 -12.23
C GLU A 27 7.65 7.71 -12.06
N GLN A 28 8.02 8.59 -11.14
CA GLN A 28 7.26 9.80 -10.88
C GLN A 28 7.37 10.73 -12.10
N GLY A 29 6.25 10.98 -12.79
CA GLY A 29 6.25 11.89 -13.93
C GLY A 29 6.35 13.35 -13.51
N ASP A 30 6.42 14.26 -14.49
CA ASP A 30 6.57 15.72 -14.26
C ASP A 30 5.52 16.31 -13.30
N ASN A 31 4.33 15.71 -13.25
CA ASN A 31 3.23 16.15 -12.39
C ASN A 31 3.32 15.59 -10.96
N GLY A 32 4.40 14.89 -10.61
CA GLY A 32 4.60 14.30 -9.28
C GLY A 32 3.76 13.03 -9.03
N ASN A 33 2.95 12.60 -10.00
CA ASN A 33 2.04 11.47 -9.82
C ASN A 33 2.68 10.16 -10.26
N THR A 34 2.51 9.14 -9.43
CA THR A 34 2.93 7.77 -9.71
C THR A 34 1.72 6.94 -10.13
N VAL A 35 1.86 6.15 -11.19
CA VAL A 35 0.82 5.24 -11.68
C VAL A 35 1.26 3.81 -11.42
N GLU A 36 0.39 3.00 -10.85
CA GLU A 36 0.62 1.57 -10.71
C GLU A 36 -0.10 0.82 -11.83
N TYR A 37 0.69 0.15 -12.67
CA TYR A 37 0.21 -0.70 -13.74
C TYR A 37 0.04 -2.13 -13.25
N TYR A 38 -1.00 -2.79 -13.73
CA TYR A 38 -1.30 -4.19 -13.41
C TYR A 38 -1.36 -5.00 -14.69
N GLY A 39 -0.80 -6.19 -14.66
CA GLY A 39 -0.69 -7.02 -15.84
C GLY A 39 -0.79 -8.51 -15.54
N ILE A 40 -0.99 -9.26 -16.61
CA ILE A 40 -0.91 -10.72 -16.62
C ILE A 40 0.32 -11.12 -17.41
N LEU A 41 1.25 -11.83 -16.77
CA LEU A 41 2.46 -12.37 -17.38
C LEU A 41 2.11 -13.43 -18.43
N THR A 42 2.45 -13.17 -19.68
CA THR A 42 2.19 -14.08 -20.81
C THR A 42 3.44 -14.77 -21.31
N GLU A 43 4.59 -14.10 -21.30
CA GLU A 43 5.87 -14.66 -21.74
C GLU A 43 7.02 -14.19 -20.84
N ILE A 44 8.02 -15.04 -20.68
CA ILE A 44 9.29 -14.71 -20.01
C ILE A 44 10.39 -14.86 -21.06
N VAL A 45 11.07 -13.76 -21.36
CA VAL A 45 12.16 -13.72 -22.34
C VAL A 45 13.46 -13.44 -21.62
N GLU A 46 14.50 -14.19 -21.91
CA GLU A 46 15.83 -13.95 -21.37
C GLU A 46 16.79 -13.58 -22.50
N LEU A 47 17.34 -12.38 -22.39
CA LEU A 47 18.32 -11.85 -23.32
C LEU A 47 19.72 -12.16 -22.81
N GLN A 48 20.52 -12.82 -23.63
CA GLN A 48 21.93 -13.08 -23.35
C GLN A 48 22.81 -12.14 -24.17
N TYR A 49 23.59 -11.32 -23.48
CA TYR A 49 24.55 -10.40 -24.09
C TYR A 49 25.96 -10.99 -24.11
N LEU A 50 26.81 -10.41 -24.95
CA LEU A 50 28.25 -10.68 -24.95
C LEU A 50 28.85 -10.46 -23.56
N GLY A 51 29.79 -11.33 -23.18
CA GLY A 51 30.39 -11.34 -21.85
C GLY A 51 29.53 -12.03 -20.77
N GLY A 52 28.53 -12.83 -21.16
CA GLY A 52 27.78 -13.69 -20.23
C GLY A 52 26.70 -12.98 -19.41
N ARG A 53 26.44 -11.69 -19.68
CA ARG A 53 25.38 -10.92 -19.00
C ARG A 53 24.00 -11.36 -19.48
N ARG A 54 23.05 -11.49 -18.56
CA ARG A 54 21.67 -11.92 -18.84
C ARG A 54 20.69 -10.87 -18.31
N VAL A 55 19.63 -10.59 -19.07
CA VAL A 55 18.53 -9.71 -18.66
C VAL A 55 17.22 -10.45 -18.91
N THR A 56 16.34 -10.50 -17.91
CA THR A 56 15.03 -11.12 -18.07
C THR A 56 13.95 -10.05 -18.23
N LEU A 57 13.17 -10.20 -19.29
CA LEU A 57 12.00 -9.39 -19.62
C LEU A 57 10.74 -10.22 -19.44
N PHE A 58 9.71 -9.58 -18.92
CA PHE A 58 8.37 -10.12 -18.81
C PHE A 58 7.51 -9.44 -19.86
N ARG A 59 6.86 -10.24 -20.71
CA ARG A 59 5.78 -9.76 -21.56
C ARG A 59 4.48 -9.86 -20.78
N CYS A 60 3.74 -8.76 -20.73
CA CYS A 60 2.52 -8.65 -19.95
C CYS A 60 1.37 -8.15 -20.81
N ASN A 61 0.20 -8.74 -20.61
CA ASN A 61 -1.05 -8.11 -21.01
C ASN A 61 -1.45 -7.14 -19.91
N TRP A 62 -1.29 -5.84 -20.17
CA TRP A 62 -1.60 -4.78 -19.22
C TRP A 62 -3.10 -4.54 -19.13
N ILE A 63 -3.63 -4.35 -17.92
CA ILE A 63 -5.00 -3.90 -17.68
C ILE A 63 -5.06 -2.39 -17.87
N ASP A 64 -6.14 -1.89 -18.47
CA ASP A 64 -6.38 -0.46 -18.62
C ASP A 64 -6.73 0.18 -17.26
N VAL A 65 -5.74 0.82 -16.64
CA VAL A 65 -5.92 1.51 -15.35
C VAL A 65 -6.40 2.96 -15.51
N PHE A 66 -6.52 3.45 -16.75
CA PHE A 66 -6.95 4.82 -17.06
C PHE A 66 -8.46 4.91 -17.25
N ASP A 67 -9.08 3.86 -17.78
CA ASP A 67 -10.54 3.71 -17.82
C ASP A 67 -11.12 3.42 -16.42
N LYS A 68 -11.55 4.48 -15.72
CA LYS A 68 -12.08 4.38 -14.34
C LYS A 68 -13.46 3.73 -14.25
N GLU A 69 -14.16 3.60 -15.37
CA GLU A 69 -15.49 3.02 -15.40
C GLU A 69 -15.44 1.52 -15.70
N HIS A 70 -14.59 1.13 -16.65
CA HIS A 70 -14.56 -0.23 -17.21
C HIS A 70 -13.28 -1.00 -16.92
N GLY A 71 -12.19 -0.35 -16.52
CA GLY A 71 -10.87 -0.97 -16.35
C GLY A 71 -10.43 -1.11 -14.90
N MET A 72 -10.49 -0.02 -14.12
CA MET A 72 -10.06 -0.01 -12.72
C MET A 72 -10.98 0.84 -11.84
N LYS A 73 -11.41 0.25 -10.72
CA LYS A 73 -12.13 0.93 -9.64
C LYS A 73 -11.32 0.87 -8.37
N LYS A 74 -11.36 1.95 -7.61
CA LYS A 74 -10.76 2.02 -6.27
C LYS A 74 -11.87 2.31 -5.27
N ASP A 75 -11.98 1.48 -4.24
CA ASP A 75 -12.87 1.73 -3.13
C ASP A 75 -12.34 2.90 -2.28
N ASN A 76 -13.22 3.86 -1.98
CA ASN A 76 -12.88 5.03 -1.17
C ASN A 76 -12.71 4.68 0.31
N LYS A 77 -13.36 3.62 0.80
CA LYS A 77 -13.38 3.29 2.24
C LYS A 77 -12.15 2.48 2.66
N HIS A 78 -11.78 1.46 1.89
CA HIS A 78 -10.68 0.55 2.22
C HIS A 78 -9.50 0.64 1.26
N GLY A 79 -9.59 1.46 0.20
CA GLY A 79 -8.52 1.61 -0.78
C GLY A 79 -8.31 0.37 -1.67
N ILE A 80 -9.23 -0.60 -1.64
CA ILE A 80 -9.15 -1.83 -2.43
C ILE A 80 -9.25 -1.47 -3.91
N ILE A 81 -8.35 -2.02 -4.71
CA ILE A 81 -8.33 -1.85 -6.15
C ILE A 81 -9.00 -3.08 -6.78
N SER A 82 -10.04 -2.85 -7.58
CA SER A 82 -10.72 -3.87 -8.36
C SER A 82 -10.50 -3.62 -9.84
N LEU A 83 -10.11 -4.66 -10.57
CA LEU A 83 -9.74 -4.62 -11.98
C LEU A 83 -10.68 -5.48 -12.83
N ASN A 84 -10.97 -4.99 -14.03
CA ASN A 84 -11.55 -5.79 -15.08
C ASN A 84 -10.44 -6.41 -15.93
N LEU A 85 -10.13 -7.68 -15.69
CA LEU A 85 -9.05 -8.39 -16.39
C LEU A 85 -9.28 -8.57 -17.91
N HIS A 86 -10.50 -8.29 -18.39
CA HIS A 86 -10.82 -8.31 -19.82
C HIS A 86 -10.61 -6.95 -20.50
N ARG A 87 -10.46 -5.87 -19.74
CA ARG A 87 -10.21 -4.53 -20.27
C ARG A 87 -8.69 -4.29 -20.32
N LEU A 88 -8.09 -4.64 -21.44
CA LEU A 88 -6.65 -4.51 -21.65
C LEU A 88 -6.28 -3.10 -22.15
N LEU A 89 -5.13 -2.61 -21.71
CA LEU A 89 -4.52 -1.39 -22.19
C LEU A 89 -3.93 -1.63 -23.59
N LEU A 90 -4.32 -0.80 -24.56
CA LEU A 90 -3.71 -0.80 -25.88
C LEU A 90 -2.38 -0.06 -25.84
N THR A 91 -1.28 -0.81 -25.85
CA THR A 91 0.09 -0.26 -25.79
C THR A 91 1.05 -1.03 -26.69
N TYR A 92 2.08 -0.32 -27.18
CA TYR A 92 3.20 -0.91 -27.92
C TYR A 92 4.36 -1.33 -27.01
N GLU A 93 4.23 -1.11 -25.69
CA GLU A 93 5.25 -1.42 -24.67
C GLU A 93 4.76 -2.58 -23.76
N PRO A 94 4.77 -3.84 -24.25
CA PRO A 94 4.29 -4.98 -23.46
C PRO A 94 5.35 -5.55 -22.52
N PHE A 95 6.61 -5.11 -22.63
CA PHE A 95 7.73 -5.66 -21.89
C PHE A 95 8.09 -4.81 -20.67
N VAL A 96 8.45 -5.48 -19.59
CA VAL A 96 9.01 -4.87 -18.37
C VAL A 96 10.21 -5.70 -17.91
N LEU A 97 11.20 -5.06 -17.29
CA LEU A 97 12.27 -5.78 -16.60
C LEU A 97 11.69 -6.57 -15.43
N ALA A 98 12.04 -7.86 -15.34
CA ALA A 98 11.58 -8.71 -14.25
C ALA A 98 12.04 -8.22 -12.87
N SER A 99 13.09 -7.39 -12.80
CA SER A 99 13.59 -6.77 -11.57
C SER A 99 12.69 -5.65 -11.04
N GLN A 100 11.89 -5.00 -11.90
CA GLN A 100 10.99 -3.91 -11.54
C GLN A 100 9.58 -4.39 -11.13
N VAL A 101 9.31 -5.68 -11.30
CA VAL A 101 7.99 -6.26 -11.09
C VAL A 101 7.80 -6.73 -9.66
N SER A 102 6.63 -6.39 -9.12
CA SER A 102 6.08 -7.00 -7.90
C SER A 102 4.99 -8.02 -8.25
N GLN A 103 4.88 -9.09 -7.46
CA GLN A 103 3.87 -10.12 -7.68
C GLN A 103 2.54 -9.72 -7.02
N VAL A 104 1.45 -9.92 -7.76
CA VAL A 104 0.08 -9.71 -7.25
C VAL A 104 -0.80 -10.91 -7.55
N PHE A 105 -1.87 -11.05 -6.77
CA PHE A 105 -2.96 -11.99 -7.02
C PHE A 105 -4.23 -11.23 -7.41
N PHE A 106 -5.05 -11.84 -8.26
CA PHE A 106 -6.34 -11.33 -8.67
C PHE A 106 -7.44 -12.22 -8.09
N VAL A 107 -8.11 -11.73 -7.05
CA VAL A 107 -9.17 -12.46 -6.35
C VAL A 107 -10.51 -11.98 -6.89
N LYS A 108 -11.43 -12.90 -7.21
CA LYS A 108 -12.78 -12.51 -7.67
C LYS A 108 -13.42 -11.55 -6.67
N ASP A 109 -13.90 -10.43 -7.17
CA ASP A 109 -14.63 -9.44 -6.39
C ASP A 109 -16.07 -9.93 -6.18
N ASN A 110 -16.46 -10.09 -4.92
CA ASN A 110 -17.81 -10.54 -4.56
C ASN A 110 -18.86 -9.44 -4.68
N LEU A 111 -18.45 -8.17 -4.68
CA LEU A 111 -19.34 -7.01 -4.79
C LEU A 111 -19.57 -6.64 -6.26
N ILE A 112 -18.53 -6.75 -7.09
CA ILE A 112 -18.58 -6.37 -8.50
C ILE A 112 -18.37 -7.60 -9.39
N LYS A 113 -19.48 -8.17 -9.89
CA LYS A 113 -19.44 -9.37 -10.72
C LYS A 113 -18.53 -9.19 -11.95
N GLY A 114 -17.62 -10.14 -12.15
CA GLY A 114 -16.67 -10.15 -13.27
C GLY A 114 -15.37 -9.38 -13.02
N TRP A 115 -15.27 -8.67 -11.90
CA TRP A 115 -14.07 -7.92 -11.52
C TRP A 115 -13.22 -8.73 -10.53
N HIS A 116 -11.96 -8.33 -10.39
CA HIS A 116 -11.02 -8.97 -9.49
C HIS A 116 -10.32 -7.94 -8.62
N ALA A 117 -10.40 -8.10 -7.31
CA ALA A 117 -9.62 -7.35 -6.35
C ALA A 117 -8.14 -7.72 -6.43
N VAL A 118 -7.27 -6.72 -6.32
CA VAL A 118 -5.82 -6.89 -6.34
C VAL A 118 -5.30 -7.12 -4.92
N VAL A 119 -4.50 -8.17 -4.75
CA VAL A 119 -3.78 -8.43 -3.50
C VAL A 119 -2.29 -8.46 -3.79
N LYS A 120 -1.52 -7.54 -3.20
CA LYS A 120 -0.05 -7.54 -3.33
C LYS A 120 0.54 -8.69 -2.52
N ASN A 121 1.46 -9.45 -3.12
CA ASN A 121 2.12 -10.54 -2.44
C ASN A 121 3.34 -10.01 -1.66
N PRO A 122 3.33 -9.97 -0.33
CA PRO A 122 4.57 -9.74 0.41
C PRO A 122 5.53 -10.90 0.15
N SER A 123 6.81 -10.61 -0.06
CA SER A 123 7.80 -11.67 -0.29
C SER A 123 7.79 -12.66 0.86
N ARG A 124 7.79 -13.97 0.54
CA ARG A 124 7.78 -15.05 1.55
C ARG A 124 8.96 -15.00 2.52
N HIS A 125 9.99 -14.21 2.17
CA HIS A 125 11.21 -14.00 2.97
C HIS A 125 11.30 -12.62 3.61
N ALA A 126 10.29 -11.75 3.45
CA ALA A 126 10.26 -10.42 4.04
C ALA A 126 9.28 -10.39 5.23
N TYR A 127 9.77 -10.68 6.43
CA TYR A 127 9.05 -10.36 7.67
C TYR A 127 9.22 -8.87 7.94
N SER A 128 8.15 -8.09 7.79
CA SER A 128 8.11 -6.73 8.32
C SER A 128 7.94 -6.81 9.83
N VAL A 129 9.02 -6.66 10.58
CA VAL A 129 8.94 -6.44 12.03
C VAL A 129 8.26 -5.08 12.23
N ARG A 130 6.99 -5.11 12.66
CA ARG A 130 6.33 -3.90 13.16
C ARG A 130 7.11 -3.46 14.38
N HIS A 131 7.82 -2.33 14.27
CA HIS A 131 8.39 -1.69 15.44
C HIS A 131 7.18 -1.21 16.25
N GLY A 132 6.92 -1.85 17.38
CA GLY A 132 5.84 -1.47 18.28
C GLY A 132 6.02 -0.02 18.65
N GLN A 133 4.97 0.78 18.48
CA GLN A 133 4.87 2.05 19.17
C GLN A 133 4.81 1.69 20.66
N SER A 134 5.82 2.11 21.41
CA SER A 134 5.85 1.98 22.87
C SER A 134 4.74 2.87 23.43
N ASP A 135 3.69 2.22 23.95
CA ASP A 135 2.67 2.86 24.77
C ASP A 135 3.27 3.13 26.16
N ASP A 136 4.14 4.14 26.26
CA ASP A 136 4.59 4.68 27.56
C ASP A 136 3.69 5.87 27.93
N GLU A 137 2.43 5.62 28.26
CA GLU A 137 1.67 6.52 29.14
C GLU A 137 2.01 6.16 30.60
N ALA A 138 2.99 6.86 31.16
CA ALA A 138 3.17 6.94 32.60
C ALA A 138 2.40 8.17 33.11
N SER A 139 1.27 7.93 33.77
CA SER A 139 0.55 8.93 34.55
C SER A 139 1.40 9.37 35.74
N GLU A 140 1.87 10.61 35.77
CA GLU A 140 2.40 11.22 36.99
C GLU A 140 1.23 11.59 37.90
N ALA A 141 1.18 10.93 39.06
CA ALA A 141 0.28 11.27 40.16
C ALA A 141 0.90 12.41 40.97
N GLU A 142 0.12 13.48 41.19
CA GLU A 142 0.45 14.60 42.08
C GLU A 142 0.70 14.12 43.51
N PRO A 143 1.75 14.58 44.21
CA PRO A 143 1.96 14.24 45.61
C PRO A 143 1.14 15.15 46.53
N ASP A 144 0.24 14.51 47.27
CA ASP A 144 -0.42 15.01 48.47
C ASP A 144 0.61 15.21 49.60
N ASN A 145 0.71 16.42 50.14
CA ASN A 145 1.43 16.72 51.38
C ASN A 145 0.69 17.82 52.15
N GLY A 146 -0.05 17.41 53.19
CA GLY A 146 -0.67 18.28 54.17
C GLY A 146 0.31 18.84 55.22
N ASP A 147 0.13 20.14 55.47
CA ASP A 147 0.21 20.94 56.70
C ASP A 147 1.39 20.81 57.68
N GLU A 148 2.05 21.95 57.97
CA GLU A 148 2.15 22.53 59.33
C GLU A 148 2.73 23.97 59.33
N ASP A 149 2.35 24.72 60.37
CA ASP A 149 2.31 26.17 60.61
C ASP A 149 3.63 26.97 60.57
N ASP A 150 3.53 28.28 60.24
CA ASP A 150 3.96 29.35 61.17
C ASP A 150 3.52 30.79 60.75
N LEU A 151 2.63 31.35 61.56
CA LEU A 151 2.66 32.70 62.16
C LEU A 151 2.51 34.00 61.34
N LEU A 152 1.37 34.66 61.65
CA LEU A 152 1.24 36.06 62.12
C LEU A 152 1.38 37.22 61.11
N GLN A 153 0.27 37.89 60.79
CA GLN A 153 -0.16 39.14 61.48
C GLN A 153 -1.40 39.78 60.84
N ASN A 154 -2.38 40.09 61.69
CA ASN A 154 -3.12 41.35 61.82
C ASN A 154 -3.42 42.16 60.54
N SER A 155 -4.59 42.72 60.28
CA SER A 155 -5.78 42.97 61.08
C SER A 155 -6.73 43.80 60.19
N THR A 156 -7.97 43.99 60.67
CA THR A 156 -8.90 45.06 60.30
C THR A 156 -9.65 44.99 58.95
N SER A 157 -10.81 44.35 59.04
CA SER A 157 -12.15 44.94 58.86
C SER A 157 -12.47 45.77 57.60
N THR A 158 -13.38 45.18 56.81
CA THR A 158 -14.72 45.71 56.46
C THR A 158 -14.79 47.05 55.69
N SER A 159 -15.40 47.05 54.50
CA SER A 159 -16.77 47.57 54.31
C SER A 159 -17.11 47.97 52.86
N ARG A 160 -18.26 47.43 52.43
CA ARG A 160 -19.33 48.05 51.61
C ARG A 160 -19.14 48.39 50.12
N ARG A 161 -19.93 47.61 49.36
CA ARG A 161 -21.04 47.97 48.43
C ARG A 161 -20.72 48.71 47.11
N LYS A 162 -21.02 48.00 46.00
CA LYS A 162 -21.96 48.31 44.89
C LYS A 162 -22.32 49.80 44.72
N ARG A 163 -22.24 50.45 43.54
CA ARG A 163 -23.01 50.19 42.29
C ARG A 163 -22.65 51.26 41.22
N THR A 164 -22.85 50.93 39.94
CA THR A 164 -23.25 51.77 38.76
C THR A 164 -22.71 53.20 38.58
N THR A 165 -22.17 53.48 37.38
CA THR A 165 -22.90 54.05 36.24
C THR A 165 -22.31 53.51 34.96
#